data_AF-A0A229R897-F1
#
_entry.id   AF-A0A229R897-F1
#
_cell.length_a   1.000
_cell.length_b   1.000
_cell.length_c   1.000
_cell.angle_alpha   90.00
_cell.angle_beta   90.00
_cell.angle_gamma   90.00
#
_symmetry.space_group_name_H-M   'P 1'
#
loop_
_entity.id
_entity.type
_entity.pdbx_description
1 polymer ?
#
loop_
_entity_poly.entity_id
_entity_poly.type
_entity_poly.pdbx_seq_one_letter_code
_entity_poly.pdbx_strand_id
1 'polypeptide(L)'
;MLRPVFDPSPAEWISSRLGGAFGAACRTVPRGYPAYARLCHPAERDRGGWASWRDAAAETGRRAHGAMQWHALVGSPDPVNLTGSLWRGSPPGRGTLPSHSLTALLAVLGEHTSASDAWFCLWEGYGWADEATLSREHLDAPRLRHPGRDYLLFTGPLTSATELGWRPRPSWFETQSPNLFWPDDRAWCVATEVDFDSTLVAGEEALIDALLDSPGLDAWRIEPDTSLAADGDRINHLA
;
A
#
# COMPACT_ATOMS: atom_id res chain seq x y z
N MET A 1 -2.40 3.12 -21.47
CA MET A 1 -3.71 2.56 -21.11
C MET A 1 -3.47 1.21 -20.48
N LEU A 2 -4.15 0.97 -19.36
CA LEU A 2 -4.09 -0.29 -18.64
C LEU A 2 -4.67 -1.43 -19.49
N ARG A 3 -3.96 -2.55 -19.54
CA ARG A 3 -4.37 -3.75 -20.26
C ARG A 3 -4.37 -4.93 -19.30
N PRO A 4 -5.44 -5.71 -19.27
CA PRO A 4 -5.47 -6.87 -18.39
C PRO A 4 -4.62 -8.02 -18.96
N VAL A 5 -4.16 -8.89 -18.07
CA VAL A 5 -3.20 -9.97 -18.35
C VAL A 5 -3.76 -11.28 -17.80
N PHE A 6 -3.79 -12.30 -18.65
CA PHE A 6 -4.37 -13.61 -18.32
C PHE A 6 -3.34 -14.66 -17.85
N ASP A 7 -2.06 -14.42 -18.11
CA ASP A 7 -0.96 -15.26 -17.63
C ASP A 7 -0.28 -14.61 -16.42
N PRO A 8 -0.33 -15.23 -15.22
CA PRO A 8 0.28 -14.67 -14.02
C PRO A 8 1.80 -14.84 -13.96
N SER A 9 2.43 -15.55 -14.91
CA SER A 9 3.88 -15.82 -14.93
C SER A 9 4.79 -14.59 -14.72
N PRO A 10 4.45 -13.37 -15.20
CA PRO A 10 5.27 -12.17 -14.96
C PRO A 10 5.40 -11.78 -13.48
N ALA A 11 4.50 -12.27 -12.62
CA ALA A 11 4.42 -11.95 -11.20
C ALA A 11 4.89 -13.09 -10.27
N GLU A 12 5.09 -14.31 -10.78
CA GLU A 12 5.42 -15.50 -9.97
C GLU A 12 6.72 -15.37 -9.16
N TRP A 13 7.64 -14.53 -9.62
CA TRP A 13 8.90 -14.26 -8.94
C TRP A 13 8.71 -13.70 -7.52
N ILE A 14 7.58 -13.02 -7.25
CA ILE A 14 7.30 -12.35 -5.98
C ILE A 14 7.05 -13.36 -4.86
N SER A 15 6.23 -14.38 -5.13
CA SER A 15 5.78 -15.35 -4.12
C SER A 15 6.94 -16.03 -3.39
N SER A 16 8.00 -16.38 -4.12
CA SER A 16 9.20 -17.02 -3.54
C SER A 16 10.04 -16.10 -2.65
N ARG A 17 9.85 -14.78 -2.78
CA ARG A 17 10.57 -13.74 -2.03
C ARG A 17 9.77 -13.18 -0.87
N LEU A 18 8.49 -13.56 -0.73
CA LEU A 18 7.70 -13.23 0.45
C LEU A 18 8.09 -14.14 1.61
N GLY A 19 8.25 -13.59 2.81
CA GLY A 19 8.58 -14.38 3.98
C GLY A 19 8.83 -13.56 5.24
N GLY A 20 9.00 -14.26 6.36
CA GLY A 20 9.18 -13.67 7.69
C GLY A 20 8.11 -14.15 8.68
N ALA A 21 8.26 -13.71 9.94
CA ALA A 21 7.27 -13.94 10.98
C ALA A 21 5.94 -13.25 10.65
N PHE A 22 4.88 -13.60 11.37
CA PHE A 22 3.60 -12.89 11.27
C PHE A 22 3.82 -11.38 11.50
N GLY A 23 3.22 -10.55 10.66
CA GLY A 23 3.38 -9.10 10.68
C GLY A 23 4.63 -8.55 10.00
N ALA A 24 5.65 -9.36 9.68
CA ALA A 24 6.87 -8.84 9.03
C ALA A 24 6.53 -8.16 7.68
N ALA A 25 7.10 -6.97 7.44
CA ALA A 25 6.89 -6.20 6.21
C ALA A 25 7.11 -7.05 4.94
N CYS A 26 8.15 -7.88 4.94
CA CYS A 26 8.45 -8.76 3.80
C CYS A 26 7.51 -9.97 3.61
N ARG A 27 6.45 -10.11 4.41
CA ARG A 27 5.33 -11.00 4.05
C ARG A 27 4.44 -10.41 2.96
N THR A 28 4.50 -9.09 2.76
CA THR A 28 3.64 -8.37 1.82
C THR A 28 4.44 -7.84 0.62
N VAL A 29 5.64 -7.31 0.85
CA VAL A 29 6.56 -6.84 -0.21
C VAL A 29 7.75 -7.80 -0.35
N PRO A 30 8.26 -8.11 -1.56
CA PRO A 30 9.33 -9.10 -1.75
C PRO A 30 10.66 -8.73 -1.09
N ARG A 31 11.35 -9.74 -0.55
CA ARG A 31 12.76 -9.67 -0.12
C ARG A 31 13.71 -9.47 -1.30
N GLY A 32 14.94 -9.06 -0.99
CA GLY A 32 16.07 -9.04 -1.94
C GLY A 32 16.32 -7.68 -2.59
N TYR A 33 15.62 -6.63 -2.15
CA TYR A 33 15.96 -5.25 -2.46
C TYR A 33 16.92 -4.68 -1.42
N PRO A 34 17.77 -3.71 -1.78
CA PRO A 34 18.68 -3.06 -0.83
C PRO A 34 17.97 -2.35 0.34
N ALA A 35 16.82 -1.71 0.09
CA ALA A 35 16.15 -0.86 1.05
C ALA A 35 14.62 -0.95 1.00
N TYR A 36 13.98 -0.55 2.12
CA TYR A 36 12.54 -0.65 2.32
C TYR A 36 11.97 0.61 3.02
N ALA A 37 10.78 1.03 2.60
CA ALA A 37 10.01 2.08 3.24
C ALA A 37 8.56 1.64 3.51
N ARG A 38 7.99 2.20 4.58
CA ARG A 38 6.55 2.23 4.85
C ARG A 38 6.04 3.64 4.63
N LEU A 39 5.03 3.79 3.80
CA LEU A 39 4.28 5.01 3.59
C LEU A 39 3.00 4.89 4.40
N CYS A 40 2.92 5.61 5.51
CA CYS A 40 1.71 5.65 6.33
C CYS A 40 0.62 6.43 5.60
N HIS A 41 -0.57 5.85 5.44
CA HIS A 41 -1.66 6.53 4.76
C HIS A 41 -2.10 7.75 5.59
N PRO A 42 -2.42 8.88 4.96
CA PRO A 42 -2.82 10.06 5.71
C PRO A 42 -4.17 9.84 6.40
N ALA A 43 -4.31 10.39 7.60
CA ALA A 43 -5.56 10.51 8.32
C ALA A 43 -6.24 11.84 7.97
N GLU A 44 -7.53 11.99 8.29
CA GLU A 44 -8.23 13.27 8.14
C GLU A 44 -8.34 13.98 9.48
N ARG A 45 -8.29 15.32 9.46
CA ARG A 45 -8.56 16.16 10.62
C ARG A 45 -10.04 16.47 10.74
N ASP A 46 -10.54 16.63 11.96
CA ASP A 46 -11.94 16.99 12.25
C ASP A 46 -12.40 18.28 11.54
N ARG A 47 -11.50 19.25 11.34
CA ARG A 47 -11.79 20.51 10.64
C ARG A 47 -11.55 20.45 9.12
N GLY A 48 -11.35 19.26 8.58
CA GLY A 48 -10.94 19.03 7.21
C GLY A 48 -9.43 19.15 7.01
N GLY A 49 -8.95 18.54 5.93
CA GLY A 49 -7.54 18.45 5.58
C GLY A 49 -6.88 17.16 6.07
N TRP A 50 -5.76 16.83 5.42
CA TRP A 50 -4.98 15.63 5.69
C TRP A 50 -3.99 15.85 6.84
N ALA A 51 -3.69 14.78 7.57
CA ALA A 51 -2.63 14.72 8.57
C ALA A 51 -1.74 13.50 8.30
N SER A 52 -0.43 13.72 8.41
CA SER A 52 0.52 12.61 8.48
C SER A 52 0.40 11.90 9.84
N TRP A 53 0.93 10.69 9.95
CA TRP A 53 1.07 10.03 11.24
C TRP A 53 2.11 10.72 12.11
N ARG A 54 3.10 11.40 11.51
CA ARG A 54 4.00 12.31 12.24
C ARG A 54 3.22 13.43 12.94
N ASP A 55 2.25 14.04 12.26
CA ASP A 55 1.38 15.06 12.85
C ASP A 55 0.51 14.47 13.96
N ALA A 56 -0.13 13.33 13.68
CA ALA A 56 -0.96 12.64 14.67
C ALA A 56 -0.17 12.26 15.92
N ALA A 57 1.05 11.74 15.76
CA ALA A 57 1.94 11.44 16.89
C ALA A 57 2.26 12.70 17.70
N ALA A 58 2.59 13.82 17.04
CA ALA A 58 2.87 15.08 17.73
C ALA A 58 1.65 15.58 18.54
N GLU A 59 0.45 15.53 17.96
CA GLU A 59 -0.78 16.01 18.60
C GLU A 59 -1.27 15.12 19.74
N THR A 60 -1.02 13.81 19.64
CA THR A 60 -1.41 12.84 20.66
C THR A 60 -0.33 12.66 21.74
N GLY A 61 0.81 13.36 21.63
CA GLY A 61 1.95 13.23 22.53
C GLY A 61 2.68 11.89 22.41
N ARG A 62 2.51 11.20 21.28
CA ARG A 62 3.13 9.92 20.94
C ARG A 62 4.40 10.12 20.11
N ARG A 63 5.15 9.05 19.89
CA ARG A 63 6.41 9.08 19.14
C ARG A 63 6.20 8.50 17.75
N ALA A 64 6.63 9.23 16.72
CA ALA A 64 6.59 8.75 15.36
C ALA A 64 7.82 7.89 15.03
N HIS A 65 7.61 6.74 14.36
CA HIS A 65 8.65 5.83 13.88
C HIS A 65 8.05 4.84 12.85
N GLY A 66 8.88 4.16 12.05
CA GLY A 66 8.38 3.30 10.95
C GLY A 66 7.54 2.09 11.36
N ALA A 67 7.67 1.62 12.60
CA ALA A 67 6.89 0.50 13.15
C ALA A 67 5.64 0.93 13.94
N MET A 68 5.35 2.23 14.02
CA MET A 68 4.24 2.74 14.84
C MET A 68 2.89 2.19 14.35
N GLN A 69 1.90 2.05 15.23
CA GLN A 69 0.57 1.56 14.86
C GLN A 69 -0.49 2.64 15.10
N TRP A 70 -1.42 2.82 14.14
CA TRP A 70 -2.39 3.91 14.22
C TRP A 70 -3.22 3.84 15.49
N HIS A 71 -3.74 2.65 15.83
CA HIS A 71 -4.53 2.45 17.05
C HIS A 71 -3.77 2.89 18.31
N ALA A 72 -2.44 2.66 18.35
CA ALA A 72 -1.58 3.09 19.45
C ALA A 72 -1.41 4.61 19.50
N LEU A 73 -1.26 5.27 18.34
CA LEU A 73 -1.20 6.73 18.25
C LEU A 73 -2.47 7.38 18.80
N VAL A 74 -3.64 6.88 18.41
CA VAL A 74 -4.92 7.49 18.78
C VAL A 74 -5.47 7.03 20.14
N GLY A 75 -4.75 6.13 20.83
CA GLY A 75 -5.15 5.63 22.15
C GLY A 75 -6.32 4.64 22.10
N SER A 76 -6.47 3.87 21.03
CA SER A 76 -7.49 2.83 20.91
C SER A 76 -6.99 1.49 21.45
N PRO A 77 -7.60 0.92 22.51
CA PRO A 77 -7.21 -0.36 23.10
C PRO A 77 -7.53 -1.57 22.21
N ASP A 78 -8.44 -1.40 21.25
CA ASP A 78 -8.77 -2.41 20.26
C ASP A 78 -8.02 -2.11 18.96
N PRO A 79 -7.04 -2.96 18.56
CA PRO A 79 -6.24 -2.70 17.38
C PRO A 79 -7.01 -2.78 16.07
N VAL A 80 -8.21 -3.37 16.05
CA VAL A 80 -9.07 -3.34 14.85
C VAL A 80 -9.96 -2.09 14.80
N ASN A 81 -10.12 -1.40 15.92
CA ASN A 81 -10.81 -0.11 16.00
C ASN A 81 -9.80 1.04 15.86
N LEU A 82 -9.75 1.63 14.67
CA LEU A 82 -8.83 2.72 14.34
C LEU A 82 -9.26 4.09 14.88
N THR A 83 -10.40 4.15 15.58
CA THR A 83 -10.87 5.38 16.23
C THR A 83 -10.50 5.36 17.71
N GLY A 84 -9.86 6.41 18.20
CA GLY A 84 -9.46 6.53 19.60
C GLY A 84 -9.68 7.93 20.15
N SER A 85 -9.72 8.05 21.48
CA SER A 85 -10.08 9.29 22.17
C SER A 85 -9.08 10.44 21.97
N LEU A 86 -7.85 10.14 21.53
CA LEU A 86 -6.79 11.13 21.34
C LEU A 86 -6.83 11.78 19.95
N TRP A 87 -7.57 11.22 18.99
CA TRP A 87 -7.70 11.77 17.65
C TRP A 87 -9.17 12.06 17.32
N ARG A 88 -9.46 13.31 16.96
CA ARG A 88 -10.84 13.76 16.70
C ARG A 88 -11.29 13.56 15.25
N GLY A 89 -10.35 13.42 14.32
CA GLY A 89 -10.65 13.25 12.90
C GLY A 89 -10.84 11.78 12.51
N SER A 90 -10.91 11.52 11.21
CA SER A 90 -11.10 10.15 10.68
C SER A 90 -9.77 9.38 10.64
N PRO A 91 -9.78 8.05 10.85
CA PRO A 91 -8.59 7.23 10.69
C PRO A 91 -8.10 7.17 9.24
N PRO A 92 -6.86 6.75 9.01
CA PRO A 92 -6.36 6.47 7.67
C PRO A 92 -7.17 5.36 6.99
N GLY A 93 -7.30 5.46 5.67
CA GLY A 93 -7.90 4.42 4.85
C GLY A 93 -7.08 3.13 4.86
N ARG A 94 -7.75 1.97 4.86
CA ARG A 94 -7.11 0.65 4.73
C ARG A 94 -7.21 0.11 3.31
N GLY A 95 -6.17 -0.58 2.86
CA GLY A 95 -6.16 -1.30 1.59
C GLY A 95 -6.06 -0.44 0.33
N THR A 96 -6.22 0.88 0.45
CA THR A 96 -6.11 1.83 -0.66
C THR A 96 -5.25 3.01 -0.25
N LEU A 97 -4.28 3.37 -1.10
CA LEU A 97 -3.51 4.60 -0.95
C LEU A 97 -4.31 5.76 -1.58
N PRO A 98 -4.59 6.85 -0.83
CA PRO A 98 -5.35 7.98 -1.36
C PRO A 98 -4.71 8.58 -2.62
N SER A 99 -5.53 9.04 -3.57
CA SER A 99 -5.08 9.39 -4.93
C SER A 99 -3.99 10.47 -4.96
N HIS A 100 -4.00 11.42 -4.01
CA HIS A 100 -2.96 12.45 -3.90
C HIS A 100 -1.62 11.86 -3.45
N SER A 101 -1.63 10.92 -2.50
CA SER A 101 -0.44 10.20 -2.05
C SER A 101 0.06 9.23 -3.14
N LEU A 102 -0.85 8.55 -3.84
CA LEU A 102 -0.50 7.70 -4.98
C LEU A 102 0.16 8.51 -6.10
N THR A 103 -0.38 9.69 -6.43
CA THR A 103 0.22 10.58 -7.43
C THR A 103 1.64 10.99 -7.04
N ALA A 104 1.85 11.39 -5.78
CA ALA A 104 3.17 11.76 -5.28
C ALA A 104 4.16 10.57 -5.31
N LEU A 105 3.69 9.38 -4.91
CA LEU A 105 4.48 8.16 -4.98
C LEU A 105 4.90 7.83 -6.42
N LEU A 106 3.97 7.87 -7.38
CA LEU A 106 4.25 7.56 -8.78
C LEU A 106 5.26 8.53 -9.42
N ALA A 107 5.24 9.80 -9.02
CA ALA A 107 6.22 10.78 -9.47
C ALA A 107 7.64 10.37 -9.08
N VAL A 108 7.85 9.97 -7.82
CA VAL A 108 9.15 9.48 -7.34
C VAL A 108 9.50 8.15 -8.02
N LEU A 109 8.60 7.17 -8.04
CA LEU A 109 8.88 5.85 -8.63
C LEU A 109 9.28 5.93 -10.11
N GLY A 110 8.68 6.85 -10.87
CA GLY A 110 8.97 7.06 -12.29
C GLY A 110 10.39 7.54 -12.57
N GLU A 111 11.04 8.23 -11.63
CA GLU A 111 12.43 8.65 -11.74
C GLU A 111 13.43 7.51 -11.45
N HIS A 112 12.95 6.40 -10.86
CA HIS A 112 13.75 5.27 -10.41
C HIS A 112 13.47 3.97 -11.18
N THR A 113 13.04 4.08 -12.44
CA THR A 113 12.92 2.95 -13.37
C THR A 113 13.25 3.39 -14.79
N SER A 114 13.75 2.45 -15.59
CA SER A 114 13.96 2.62 -17.03
C SER A 114 12.84 2.01 -17.87
N ALA A 115 11.93 1.26 -17.23
CA ALA A 115 10.82 0.59 -17.89
C ALA A 115 9.75 1.58 -18.37
N SER A 116 9.18 1.28 -19.54
CA SER A 116 8.05 2.06 -20.09
C SER A 116 6.72 1.61 -19.49
N ASP A 117 6.62 0.31 -19.20
CA ASP A 117 5.44 -0.35 -18.65
C ASP A 117 5.73 -0.88 -17.24
N ALA A 118 4.65 -1.02 -16.48
CA ALA A 118 4.60 -1.61 -15.16
C ALA A 118 3.44 -2.60 -15.09
N TRP A 119 3.56 -3.52 -14.13
CA TRP A 119 2.57 -4.54 -13.79
C TRP A 119 1.79 -4.11 -12.56
N PHE A 120 0.50 -4.41 -12.55
CA PHE A 120 -0.40 -4.04 -11.46
C PHE A 120 -1.27 -5.22 -11.07
N CYS A 121 -1.35 -5.47 -9.78
CA CYS A 121 -2.22 -6.48 -9.19
C CYS A 121 -3.33 -5.81 -8.40
N LEU A 122 -4.54 -6.34 -8.55
CA LEU A 122 -5.71 -5.91 -7.80
C LEU A 122 -6.40 -7.14 -7.20
N TRP A 123 -6.72 -7.09 -5.92
CA TRP A 123 -7.28 -8.23 -5.19
C TRP A 123 -8.70 -8.52 -5.65
N GLU A 124 -8.99 -9.74 -6.10
CA GLU A 124 -10.31 -10.08 -6.65
C GLU A 124 -11.46 -9.91 -5.65
N GLY A 125 -11.16 -9.99 -4.34
CA GLY A 125 -12.14 -9.94 -3.27
C GLY A 125 -12.76 -8.57 -2.99
N TYR A 126 -12.30 -7.47 -3.63
CA TYR A 126 -13.05 -6.20 -3.62
C TYR A 126 -14.41 -6.30 -4.34
N GLY A 127 -14.73 -7.47 -4.92
CA GLY A 127 -16.02 -7.74 -5.52
C GLY A 127 -16.23 -7.01 -6.84
N TRP A 128 -15.13 -6.59 -7.48
CA TRP A 128 -15.08 -5.93 -8.78
C TRP A 128 -14.97 -6.90 -9.95
N ALA A 129 -14.51 -8.12 -9.71
CA ALA A 129 -14.41 -9.16 -10.72
C ALA A 129 -15.81 -9.76 -11.00
N ASP A 130 -16.65 -9.01 -11.70
CA ASP A 130 -17.94 -9.49 -12.22
C ASP A 130 -18.09 -9.21 -13.72
N GLU A 131 -19.12 -9.80 -14.34
CA GLU A 131 -19.39 -9.69 -15.77
C GLU A 131 -19.74 -8.25 -16.22
N ALA A 132 -20.09 -7.37 -15.29
CA ALA A 132 -20.34 -5.96 -15.59
C ALA A 132 -19.03 -5.16 -15.76
N THR A 133 -17.93 -5.67 -15.21
CA THR A 133 -16.66 -4.95 -15.12
C THR A 133 -15.55 -5.62 -15.94
N LEU A 134 -15.58 -6.95 -16.05
CA LEU A 134 -14.54 -7.74 -16.71
C LEU A 134 -15.15 -8.66 -17.78
N SER A 135 -14.39 -8.92 -18.85
CA SER A 135 -14.79 -9.93 -19.83
C SER A 135 -14.82 -11.33 -19.21
N ARG A 136 -15.62 -12.23 -19.79
CA ARG A 136 -15.69 -13.63 -19.35
C ARG A 136 -14.32 -14.31 -19.32
N GLU A 137 -13.49 -14.03 -20.32
CA GLU A 137 -12.10 -14.48 -20.40
C GLU A 137 -11.26 -14.07 -19.18
N HIS A 138 -11.43 -12.84 -18.66
CA HIS A 138 -10.74 -12.41 -17.44
C HIS A 138 -11.23 -13.14 -16.21
N LEU A 139 -12.54 -13.36 -16.12
CA LEU A 139 -13.12 -14.07 -14.97
C LEU A 139 -12.60 -15.50 -14.90
N ASP A 140 -12.45 -16.17 -16.04
CA ASP A 140 -12.00 -17.56 -16.12
C ASP A 140 -10.45 -17.70 -16.11
N ALA A 141 -9.69 -16.61 -16.27
CA ALA A 141 -8.23 -16.66 -16.29
C ALA A 141 -7.59 -17.00 -14.94
N PRO A 142 -6.43 -17.69 -14.92
CA PRO A 142 -5.69 -17.95 -13.68
C PRO A 142 -5.40 -16.67 -12.89
N ARG A 143 -5.50 -16.75 -11.56
CA ARG A 143 -5.11 -15.67 -10.65
C ARG A 143 -3.66 -15.84 -10.23
N LEU A 144 -2.99 -14.71 -9.97
CA LEU A 144 -1.76 -14.72 -9.19
C LEU A 144 -2.13 -15.07 -7.74
N ARG A 145 -1.67 -16.22 -7.26
CA ARG A 145 -1.98 -16.73 -5.92
C ARG A 145 -0.86 -16.41 -4.95
N HIS A 146 -1.15 -15.55 -3.97
CA HIS A 146 -0.28 -15.29 -2.83
C HIS A 146 -0.92 -15.85 -1.55
N PRO A 147 -0.17 -16.02 -0.45
CA PRO A 147 -0.75 -16.47 0.82
C PRO A 147 -1.93 -15.58 1.26
N GLY A 148 -3.15 -16.11 1.17
CA GLY A 148 -4.39 -15.45 1.62
C GLY A 148 -5.00 -14.43 0.66
N ARG A 149 -4.43 -14.23 -0.55
CA ARG A 149 -4.91 -13.26 -1.55
C ARG A 149 -4.68 -13.77 -2.96
N ASP A 150 -5.73 -13.66 -3.78
CA ASP A 150 -5.68 -13.94 -5.21
C ASP A 150 -5.88 -12.63 -5.99
N TYR A 151 -5.03 -12.40 -6.98
CA TYR A 151 -4.99 -11.14 -7.71
C TYR A 151 -5.28 -11.32 -9.19
N LEU A 152 -5.98 -10.33 -9.74
CA LEU A 152 -6.04 -10.04 -11.16
C LEU A 152 -4.83 -9.20 -11.56
N LEU A 153 -4.27 -9.48 -12.73
CA LEU A 153 -3.05 -8.86 -13.23
C LEU A 153 -3.34 -7.93 -14.42
N PHE A 154 -2.66 -6.80 -14.45
CA PHE A 154 -2.70 -5.81 -15.51
C PHE A 154 -1.29 -5.33 -15.85
N THR A 155 -1.14 -4.73 -17.02
CA THR A 155 0.08 -4.09 -17.48
C THR A 155 -0.22 -2.79 -18.22
N GLY A 156 0.70 -1.84 -18.16
CA GLY A 156 0.63 -0.60 -18.93
C GLY A 156 1.58 0.46 -18.38
N PRO A 157 1.51 1.71 -18.88
CA PRO A 157 2.35 2.78 -18.38
C PRO A 157 2.19 2.99 -16.87
N LEU A 158 3.25 3.40 -16.17
CA LEU A 158 3.21 3.64 -14.73
C LEU A 158 2.06 4.57 -14.29
N THR A 159 1.76 5.58 -15.11
CA THR A 159 0.67 6.53 -14.87
C THR A 159 -0.72 5.88 -14.85
N SER A 160 -0.90 4.69 -15.44
CA SER A 160 -2.16 3.95 -15.38
C SER A 160 -2.45 3.39 -13.98
N ALA A 161 -1.52 3.48 -13.02
CA ALA A 161 -1.76 3.11 -11.63
C ALA A 161 -2.96 3.85 -11.00
N THR A 162 -3.21 5.11 -11.39
CA THR A 162 -4.34 5.91 -10.90
C THR A 162 -5.67 5.55 -11.57
N GLU A 163 -5.63 4.73 -12.62
CA GLU A 163 -6.81 4.28 -13.38
C GLU A 163 -7.39 2.97 -12.81
N LEU A 164 -6.71 2.33 -11.85
CA LEU A 164 -7.16 1.09 -11.21
C LEU A 164 -8.33 1.34 -10.22
N GLY A 165 -9.24 0.36 -10.16
CA GLY A 165 -10.45 0.42 -9.32
C GLY A 165 -11.70 0.92 -10.05
N TRP A 166 -12.08 0.31 -11.17
CA TRP A 166 -13.29 0.68 -11.91
C TRP A 166 -14.55 0.12 -11.26
N ARG A 167 -15.18 0.88 -10.36
CA ARG A 167 -16.63 0.74 -10.10
C ARG A 167 -17.34 2.09 -10.25
N PRO A 168 -18.06 2.32 -11.35
CA PRO A 168 -19.13 3.31 -11.35
C PRO A 168 -20.26 2.76 -10.47
N ARG A 169 -20.39 3.26 -9.23
CA ARG A 169 -21.67 3.16 -8.52
C ARG A 169 -22.58 4.30 -9.02
N PRO A 170 -23.92 4.15 -8.97
CA PRO A 170 -24.85 5.16 -9.49
C PRO A 170 -24.68 6.58 -8.89
N SER A 171 -24.02 6.71 -7.73
CA SER A 171 -23.95 7.95 -6.95
C SER A 171 -22.55 8.38 -6.48
N TRP A 172 -21.50 7.57 -6.66
CA TRP A 172 -20.12 7.95 -6.33
C TRP A 172 -19.07 7.03 -6.98
N PHE A 173 -17.85 7.54 -7.10
CA PHE A 173 -16.69 6.88 -7.68
C PHE A 173 -15.66 6.60 -6.58
N GLU A 174 -15.13 5.38 -6.51
CA GLU A 174 -14.10 4.99 -5.55
C GLU A 174 -12.93 4.38 -6.30
N THR A 175 -11.79 5.07 -6.31
CA THR A 175 -10.54 4.55 -6.89
C THR A 175 -9.85 3.65 -5.88
N GLN A 176 -9.33 2.54 -6.36
CA GLN A 176 -8.57 1.59 -5.57
C GLN A 176 -7.13 1.62 -6.08
N SER A 177 -6.18 2.00 -5.24
CA SER A 177 -4.77 1.86 -5.62
C SER A 177 -4.44 0.40 -5.91
N PRO A 178 -3.45 0.10 -6.78
CA PRO A 178 -3.01 -1.28 -6.96
C PRO A 178 -2.57 -1.88 -5.61
N ASN A 179 -2.91 -3.14 -5.36
CA ASN A 179 -2.47 -3.83 -4.14
C ASN A 179 -0.99 -4.26 -4.23
N LEU A 180 -0.48 -4.47 -5.43
CA LEU A 180 0.92 -4.81 -5.68
C LEU A 180 1.30 -4.35 -7.09
N PHE A 181 2.42 -3.66 -7.26
CA PHE A 181 2.87 -3.21 -8.58
C PHE A 181 4.39 -3.03 -8.66
N TRP A 182 4.94 -3.21 -9.86
CA TRP A 182 6.37 -3.13 -10.15
C TRP A 182 6.61 -2.81 -11.63
N PRO A 183 7.72 -2.15 -12.01
CA PRO A 183 8.08 -1.91 -13.40
C PRO A 183 8.64 -3.18 -14.07
N ASP A 184 8.65 -3.25 -15.40
CA ASP A 184 9.20 -4.41 -16.14
C ASP A 184 10.64 -4.76 -15.74
N ASP A 185 11.46 -3.75 -15.46
CA ASP A 185 12.86 -3.91 -15.03
C ASP A 185 13.00 -4.32 -13.56
N ARG A 186 11.88 -4.40 -12.82
CA ARG A 186 11.79 -4.78 -11.40
C ARG A 186 12.69 -3.93 -10.49
N ALA A 187 13.00 -2.69 -10.88
CA ALA A 187 13.84 -1.77 -10.10
C ALA A 187 13.28 -1.50 -8.68
N TRP A 188 11.96 -1.64 -8.51
CA TRP A 188 11.28 -1.51 -7.24
C TRP A 188 10.01 -2.37 -7.21
N CYS A 189 9.43 -2.55 -6.03
CA CYS A 189 8.14 -3.21 -5.85
C CYS A 189 7.35 -2.50 -4.75
N VAL A 190 6.07 -2.22 -5.01
CA VAL A 190 5.16 -1.55 -4.07
C VAL A 190 4.01 -2.47 -3.73
N ALA A 191 3.62 -2.52 -2.46
CA ALA A 191 2.49 -3.32 -1.99
C ALA A 191 1.61 -2.57 -0.98
N THR A 192 0.31 -2.56 -1.23
CA THR A 192 -0.73 -2.05 -0.32
C THR A 192 -1.63 -3.23 0.06
N GLU A 193 -1.40 -3.80 1.25
CA GLU A 193 -2.20 -4.91 1.78
C GLU A 193 -3.59 -4.42 2.16
N VAL A 194 -4.63 -5.24 1.94
CA VAL A 194 -6.04 -4.83 2.07
C VAL A 194 -6.43 -4.42 3.50
N ASP A 195 -5.77 -4.99 4.51
CA ASP A 195 -5.99 -4.71 5.93
C ASP A 195 -5.03 -3.64 6.47
N PHE A 196 -4.04 -3.20 5.66
CA PHE A 196 -3.03 -2.23 6.08
C PHE A 196 -3.49 -0.79 5.83
N ASP A 197 -3.18 0.07 6.80
CA ASP A 197 -3.28 1.53 6.74
C ASP A 197 -1.99 2.19 6.23
N SER A 198 -1.20 1.42 5.49
CA SER A 198 0.08 1.84 4.93
C SER A 198 0.45 1.05 3.69
N THR A 199 1.32 1.63 2.88
CA THR A 199 1.86 1.06 1.65
C THR A 199 3.35 0.80 1.84
N LEU A 200 3.83 -0.35 1.38
CA LEU A 200 5.24 -0.74 1.47
C LEU A 200 5.93 -0.54 0.13
N VAL A 201 7.16 -0.06 0.15
CA VAL A 201 8.02 0.08 -1.02
C VAL A 201 9.34 -0.61 -0.75
N ALA A 202 9.78 -1.43 -1.70
CA ALA A 202 11.09 -2.05 -1.72
C ALA A 202 11.83 -1.60 -2.98
N GLY A 203 13.11 -1.24 -2.86
CA GLY A 203 13.89 -0.71 -3.98
C GLY A 203 15.33 -0.41 -3.62
N GLU A 204 16.01 0.28 -4.52
CA GLU A 204 17.35 0.82 -4.30
C GLU A 204 17.37 1.88 -3.18
N GLU A 205 18.53 2.05 -2.55
CA GLU A 205 18.73 3.05 -1.48
C GLU A 205 18.31 4.46 -1.90
N ALA A 206 18.71 4.88 -3.11
CA ALA A 206 18.38 6.19 -3.64
C ALA A 206 16.87 6.41 -3.80
N LEU A 207 16.10 5.37 -4.14
CA LEU A 207 14.64 5.46 -4.21
C LEU A 207 14.06 5.66 -2.81
N ILE A 208 14.52 4.88 -1.83
CA ILE A 208 14.00 4.97 -0.47
C ILE A 208 14.31 6.34 0.13
N ASP A 209 15.53 6.86 -0.05
CA ASP A 209 15.90 8.20 0.41
C ASP A 209 15.03 9.28 -0.25
N ALA A 210 14.77 9.19 -1.55
CA ALA A 210 13.89 10.12 -2.26
C ALA A 210 12.45 10.09 -1.72
N LEU A 211 11.93 8.92 -1.32
CA LEU A 211 10.61 8.80 -0.71
C LEU A 211 10.55 9.44 0.68
N LEU A 212 11.61 9.32 1.49
CA LEU A 212 11.69 9.93 2.81
C LEU A 212 11.72 11.45 2.76
N ASP A 213 12.34 12.01 1.71
CA ASP A 213 12.45 13.45 1.48
C ASP A 213 11.26 14.03 0.67
N SER A 214 10.38 13.18 0.13
CA SER A 214 9.28 13.61 -0.74
C SER A 214 8.19 14.35 0.04
N PRO A 215 7.92 15.64 -0.27
CA PRO A 215 6.81 16.35 0.34
C PRO A 215 5.48 15.69 -0.08
N GLY A 216 4.58 15.54 0.89
CA GLY A 216 3.26 14.93 0.67
C GLY A 216 3.21 13.41 0.87
N LEU A 217 4.35 12.77 1.18
CA LEU A 217 4.39 11.38 1.64
C LEU A 217 4.84 11.34 3.11
N ASP A 218 4.18 10.52 3.93
CA ASP A 218 4.66 10.19 5.27
C ASP A 218 5.42 8.85 5.23
N ALA A 219 6.63 8.91 4.68
CA ALA A 219 7.48 7.75 4.46
C ALA A 219 8.44 7.55 5.64
N TRP A 220 8.66 6.28 5.97
CA TRP A 220 9.56 5.84 7.03
C TRP A 220 10.38 4.67 6.55
N ARG A 221 11.70 4.73 6.78
CA ARG A 221 12.57 3.59 6.55
C ARG A 221 12.20 2.47 7.52
N ILE A 222 12.16 1.25 7.01
CA ILE A 222 11.90 0.04 7.80
C ILE A 222 12.90 -1.05 7.43
N GLU A 223 13.00 -2.05 8.31
CA GLU A 223 13.75 -3.26 8.03
C GLU A 223 12.82 -4.32 7.41
N PRO A 224 13.36 -5.29 6.64
CA PRO A 224 12.59 -6.40 6.07
C PRO A 224 11.70 -7.15 7.08
N ASP A 225 12.19 -7.26 8.31
CA ASP A 225 11.56 -7.98 9.42
C ASP A 225 10.82 -7.05 10.40
N THR A 226 10.68 -5.75 10.09
CA THR A 226 9.84 -4.85 10.88
C THR A 226 8.42 -5.41 10.95
N SER A 227 7.95 -5.68 12.18
CA SER A 227 6.58 -6.14 12.40
C SER A 227 5.60 -4.99 12.28
N LEU A 228 4.62 -5.17 11.42
CA LEU A 228 3.47 -4.29 11.19
C LEU A 228 2.17 -4.92 11.74
N ALA A 229 2.29 -5.98 12.53
CA ALA A 229 1.16 -6.46 13.33
C ALA A 229 0.76 -5.39 14.37
N ALA A 230 -0.45 -5.52 14.91
CA ALA A 230 -0.99 -4.62 15.93
C ALA A 230 -0.06 -4.43 17.15
N ASP A 231 0.67 -5.47 17.55
CA ASP A 231 1.63 -5.45 18.65
C ASP A 231 3.07 -5.07 18.22
N GLY A 232 3.25 -4.67 16.96
CA GLY A 232 4.53 -4.25 16.39
C GLY A 232 5.05 -2.93 16.94
N ASP A 233 4.16 -2.06 17.43
CA ASP A 233 4.55 -0.81 18.07
C ASP A 233 5.05 -1.07 19.51
N ARG A 234 6.38 -1.10 19.65
CA ARG A 234 7.07 -1.29 20.93
C ARG A 234 7.44 0.02 21.62
N ILE A 235 6.93 1.16 21.15
CA ILE A 235 7.26 2.48 21.69
C ILE A 235 6.00 3.15 22.25
N ASN A 236 4.91 3.14 21.50
CA ASN A 236 3.64 3.73 21.91
C ASN A 236 2.74 2.71 22.61
N HIS A 237 3.18 2.20 23.76
CA HIS A 237 2.34 1.29 24.53
C HIS A 237 1.05 1.96 24.99
N LEU A 238 -0.05 1.21 24.87
CA LEU A 238 -1.30 1.51 25.53
C LEU A 238 -1.18 1.02 26.97
N ALA A 239 -1.44 1.91 27.92
CA ALA A 239 -1.39 1.62 29.35
C ALA A 239 -2.56 0.74 29.79
#